data_AF-A0A327W7W0-F1
#
_entry.id   AF-A0A327W7W0-F1
#
_cell.length_a   1.000
_cell.length_b   1.000
_cell.length_c   1.000
_cell.angle_alpha   90.00
_cell.angle_beta   90.00
_cell.angle_gamma   90.00
#
_symmetry.space_group_name_H-M   'P 1'
#
loop_
_entity.id
_entity.type
_entity.pdbx_description
1 polymer ?
#
loop_
_entity_poly.entity_id
_entity_poly.type
_entity_poly.pdbx_seq_one_letter_code
_entity_poly.pdbx_strand_id
1 'polypeptide(L)'
;MEIILKTILTGIGATIIMDIWAWLLRKLFKVQGLNYAFLGRWIGHLFKGKFNHHPIMASEPIPGELALGWMAHYGIGITFSILLVMLWGPEWLASPQILPALIIGIGTTVAPFFLMQPAMGMGIAAARTPKPAIARLKSLMTHTIYGIGLYLAAQLLTFLP
;
A
#
# COMPACT_ATOMS: atom_id res chain seq x y z
N MET A 1 16.87 -17.29 9.31
CA MET A 1 17.04 -16.72 7.95
C MET A 1 15.79 -16.93 7.10
N GLU A 2 15.21 -18.13 7.12
CA GLU A 2 13.98 -18.47 6.39
C GLU A 2 12.78 -17.55 6.72
N ILE A 3 12.50 -17.28 8.00
CA ILE A 3 11.38 -16.43 8.44
C ILE A 3 11.50 -15.01 7.86
N ILE A 4 12.68 -14.40 7.93
CA ILE A 4 12.92 -13.04 7.42
C ILE A 4 12.68 -12.99 5.92
N LEU A 5 13.23 -13.96 5.18
CA LEU A 5 13.06 -14.04 3.74
C LEU A 5 11.59 -14.25 3.35
N LYS A 6 10.89 -15.20 3.98
CA LYS A 6 9.45 -15.45 3.74
C LYS A 6 8.60 -14.22 4.07
N THR A 7 8.93 -13.49 5.13
CA THR A 7 8.24 -12.24 5.49
C THR A 7 8.39 -11.17 4.41
N ILE A 8 9.62 -10.96 3.92
CA ILE A 8 9.93 -9.99 2.86
C ILE A 8 9.21 -10.39 1.56
N LEU A 9 9.34 -11.65 1.14
CA LEU A 9 8.71 -12.17 -0.07
C LEU A 9 7.18 -12.10 0.00
N THR A 10 6.59 -12.35 1.17
CA THR A 10 5.14 -12.18 1.39
C THR A 10 4.71 -10.74 1.17
N GLY A 11 5.46 -9.77 1.71
CA GLY A 11 5.18 -8.35 1.51
C GLY A 11 5.32 -7.91 0.06
N ILE A 12 6.37 -8.37 -0.62
CA ILE A 12 6.58 -8.12 -2.06
C ILE A 12 5.43 -8.72 -2.88
N GLY A 13 5.08 -9.98 -2.64
CA GLY A 13 4.01 -10.68 -3.37
C GLY A 13 2.65 -10.01 -3.19
N ALA A 14 2.32 -9.61 -1.96
CA ALA A 14 1.10 -8.85 -1.68
C ALA A 14 1.04 -7.51 -2.43
N THR A 15 2.19 -6.81 -2.48
CA THR A 15 2.32 -5.54 -3.19
C THR A 15 2.15 -5.72 -4.71
N ILE A 16 2.74 -6.77 -5.28
CA ILE A 16 2.56 -7.13 -6.70
C ILE A 16 1.08 -7.39 -7.02
N ILE A 17 0.37 -8.16 -6.17
CA ILE A 17 -1.06 -8.44 -6.35
C ILE A 17 -1.89 -7.14 -6.34
N MET A 18 -1.56 -6.21 -5.44
CA MET A 18 -2.17 -4.88 -5.39
C MET A 18 -1.88 -4.06 -6.66
N ASP A 19 -0.66 -4.14 -7.22
CA ASP A 19 -0.28 -3.47 -8.47
C ASP A 19 -1.02 -4.05 -9.68
N ILE A 20 -1.15 -5.38 -9.75
CA ILE A 20 -1.95 -6.07 -10.78
C ILE A 20 -3.40 -5.60 -10.71
N TRP A 21 -3.97 -5.51 -9.50
CA TRP A 21 -5.31 -4.98 -9.30
C TRP A 21 -5.45 -3.53 -9.79
N ALA A 22 -4.50 -2.66 -9.46
CA ALA A 22 -4.49 -1.28 -9.94
C ALA A 22 -4.38 -1.20 -11.48
N TRP A 23 -3.59 -2.08 -12.08
CA TRP A 23 -3.47 -2.21 -13.53
C TRP A 23 -4.78 -2.68 -14.18
N LEU A 24 -5.45 -3.69 -13.62
CA LEU A 24 -6.76 -4.18 -14.09
C LEU A 24 -7.82 -3.08 -14.02
N LEU A 25 -7.88 -2.34 -12.91
CA LEU A 25 -8.79 -1.21 -12.75
C LEU A 25 -8.57 -0.12 -13.81
N ARG A 26 -7.31 0.15 -14.15
CA ARG A 26 -6.94 1.11 -15.18
C ARG A 26 -7.35 0.62 -16.57
N LYS A 27 -7.06 -0.65 -16.88
CA LYS A 27 -7.29 -1.23 -18.22
C LYS A 27 -8.77 -1.45 -18.50
N LEU A 28 -9.52 -1.98 -17.54
CA LEU A 28 -10.91 -2.41 -17.73
C LEU A 28 -11.93 -1.31 -17.41
N PHE A 29 -11.65 -0.49 -16.40
CA PHE A 29 -12.63 0.49 -15.87
C PHE A 29 -12.17 1.94 -16.03
N LYS A 30 -11.03 2.20 -16.69
CA LYS A 30 -10.43 3.54 -16.87
C LYS A 30 -10.25 4.31 -15.56
N VAL A 31 -10.10 3.58 -14.45
CA VAL A 31 -9.87 4.17 -13.13
C VAL A 31 -8.38 4.45 -12.98
N GLN A 32 -8.03 5.72 -12.82
CA GLN A 32 -6.66 6.10 -12.49
C GLN A 32 -6.39 5.82 -11.01
N GLY A 33 -5.38 4.99 -10.74
CA GLY A 33 -4.84 4.77 -9.40
C GLY A 33 -3.90 5.90 -8.97
N LEU A 34 -3.32 5.76 -7.77
CA LEU A 34 -2.30 6.68 -7.30
C LEU A 34 -1.10 6.65 -8.26
N ASN A 35 -0.65 7.83 -8.70
CA ASN A 35 0.63 7.93 -9.38
C ASN A 35 1.74 7.86 -8.31
N TYR A 36 2.56 6.81 -8.33
CA TYR A 36 3.64 6.66 -7.34
C TYR A 36 4.66 7.80 -7.37
N ALA A 37 4.77 8.54 -8.48
CA ALA A 37 5.51 9.81 -8.51
C ALA A 37 5.02 10.81 -7.45
N PHE A 38 3.72 10.87 -7.14
CA PHE A 38 3.17 11.73 -6.08
C PHE A 38 3.53 11.24 -4.68
N LEU A 39 3.63 9.92 -4.48
CA LEU A 39 4.12 9.36 -3.23
C LEU A 39 5.59 9.73 -3.02
N GLY A 40 6.44 9.53 -4.02
CA GLY A 40 7.85 9.91 -3.92
C GLY A 40 8.03 11.43 -3.81
N ARG A 41 7.23 12.23 -4.51
CA ARG A 41 7.20 13.69 -4.36
C ARG A 41 6.89 14.09 -2.93
N TRP A 42 5.85 13.51 -2.34
CA TRP A 42 5.49 13.78 -0.95
C TRP A 42 6.64 13.42 -0.01
N ILE A 43 7.21 12.22 -0.14
CA ILE A 43 8.33 11.76 0.70
C ILE A 43 9.57 12.65 0.55
N GLY A 44 9.94 13.03 -0.67
CA GLY A 44 11.11 13.88 -0.86
C GLY A 44 10.92 15.31 -0.35
N HIS A 45 9.68 15.82 -0.35
CA HIS A 45 9.37 17.10 0.29
C HIS A 45 9.25 17.02 1.81
N LEU A 46 8.94 15.84 2.39
CA LEU A 46 9.02 15.61 3.83
C LEU A 46 10.41 15.89 4.36
N PHE A 47 11.46 15.43 3.67
CA PHE A 47 12.85 15.71 4.04
C PHE A 47 13.23 17.20 3.94
N LYS A 48 12.41 18.01 3.28
CA LYS A 48 12.55 19.47 3.17
C LYS A 48 11.61 20.22 4.13
N GLY A 49 10.99 19.53 5.08
CA GLY A 49 10.06 20.10 6.07
C GLY A 49 8.65 20.40 5.54
N LYS A 50 8.33 20.02 4.30
CA LYS A 50 7.00 20.24 3.72
C LYS A 50 6.18 18.96 3.76
N PHE A 51 5.32 18.88 4.78
CA PHE A 51 4.44 17.73 5.00
C PHE A 51 3.12 17.84 4.25
N ASN A 52 2.50 19.02 4.23
CA ASN A 52 1.19 19.24 3.62
C ASN A 52 1.31 19.89 2.23
N HIS A 53 0.51 19.42 1.29
CA HIS A 53 0.45 19.88 -0.09
C HIS A 53 -1.00 20.14 -0.50
N HIS A 54 -1.23 21.19 -1.29
CA HIS A 54 -2.57 21.61 -1.69
C HIS A 54 -2.60 22.04 -3.16
N PRO A 55 -2.78 21.11 -4.12
CA PRO A 55 -2.65 19.65 -4.04
C PRO A 55 -1.22 19.15 -4.31
N ILE A 56 -0.92 17.87 -4.03
CA ILE A 56 0.39 17.27 -4.33
C ILE A 56 0.78 17.37 -5.81
N MET A 57 -0.18 17.28 -6.73
CA MET A 57 0.04 17.39 -8.18
C MET A 57 0.59 18.75 -8.61
N ALA A 58 0.30 19.82 -7.85
CA ALA A 58 0.80 21.18 -8.10
C ALA A 58 2.15 21.45 -7.41
N SER A 59 2.66 20.51 -6.62
CA SER A 59 3.95 20.66 -5.96
C SER A 59 5.08 20.40 -6.94
N GLU A 60 6.21 21.10 -6.77
CA GLU A 60 7.38 20.95 -7.62
C GLU A 60 7.83 19.48 -7.71
N PRO A 61 7.97 18.92 -8.91
CA PRO A 61 8.56 17.59 -9.09
C PRO A 61 9.98 17.54 -8.56
N ILE A 62 10.40 16.37 -8.07
CA ILE A 62 11.80 16.15 -7.66
C ILE A 62 12.48 15.10 -8.56
N PRO A 63 13.80 15.20 -8.80
CA PRO A 63 14.53 14.16 -9.51
C PRO A 63 14.34 12.79 -8.84
N GLY A 64 13.97 11.78 -9.63
CA GLY A 64 13.80 10.41 -9.13
C GLY A 64 12.50 10.16 -8.33
N GLU A 65 11.53 11.07 -8.32
CA GLU A 65 10.28 10.90 -7.52
C GLU A 65 9.53 9.61 -7.83
N LEU A 66 9.56 9.13 -9.06
CA LEU A 66 8.93 7.85 -9.41
C LEU A 66 9.63 6.66 -8.76
N ALA A 67 10.96 6.62 -8.81
CA ALA A 67 11.75 5.55 -8.21
C ALA A 67 11.59 5.53 -6.69
N LEU A 68 11.66 6.71 -6.05
CA LEU A 68 11.40 6.86 -4.62
C LEU A 68 9.99 6.40 -4.24
N GLY A 69 9.00 6.75 -5.06
CA GLY A 69 7.62 6.30 -4.87
C GLY A 69 7.46 4.78 -4.91
N TRP A 70 8.08 4.12 -5.88
CA TRP A 70 8.09 2.65 -5.98
C TRP A 70 8.80 2.00 -4.80
N MET A 71 9.99 2.50 -4.42
CA MET A 71 10.72 1.99 -3.26
C MET A 71 9.91 2.13 -1.98
N ALA A 72 9.26 3.27 -1.78
CA ALA A 72 8.39 3.50 -0.63
C ALA A 72 7.18 2.56 -0.64
N HIS A 73 6.53 2.37 -1.79
CA HIS A 73 5.38 1.47 -1.94
C HIS A 73 5.72 0.03 -1.52
N TYR A 74 6.81 -0.53 -2.05
CA TYR A 74 7.26 -1.88 -1.67
C TYR A 74 7.79 -1.95 -0.24
N GLY A 75 8.49 -0.92 0.23
CA GLY A 75 8.97 -0.86 1.62
C GLY A 75 7.83 -0.84 2.64
N ILE A 76 6.77 -0.07 2.37
CA ILE A 76 5.55 -0.05 3.18
C ILE A 76 4.86 -1.43 3.14
N GLY A 77 4.74 -2.04 1.96
CA GLY A 77 4.19 -3.39 1.82
C GLY A 77 4.98 -4.46 2.59
N ILE A 78 6.31 -4.38 2.63
CA ILE A 78 7.14 -5.26 3.46
C ILE A 78 6.93 -4.96 4.95
N THR A 79 6.84 -3.69 5.33
CA THR A 79 6.63 -3.28 6.73
C THR A 79 5.33 -3.85 7.30
N PHE A 80 4.24 -3.85 6.52
CA PHE A 80 2.97 -4.44 6.97
C PHE A 80 3.00 -5.97 7.03
N SER A 81 3.77 -6.63 6.17
CA SER A 81 4.04 -8.08 6.30
C SER A 81 4.82 -8.39 7.58
N ILE A 82 5.82 -7.57 7.93
CA ILE A 82 6.53 -7.69 9.22
C ILE A 82 5.57 -7.50 10.38
N LEU A 83 4.71 -6.48 10.33
CA LEU A 83 3.70 -6.23 11.37
C LEU A 83 2.76 -7.42 11.56
N LEU A 84 2.31 -8.05 10.46
CA LEU A 84 1.48 -9.26 10.51
C LEU A 84 2.18 -10.37 11.29
N VAL A 85 3.43 -10.66 10.95
CA VAL A 85 4.23 -11.71 11.59
C VAL A 85 4.54 -11.38 13.06
N MET A 86 4.76 -10.11 13.39
CA MET A 86 4.97 -9.67 14.78
C MET A 86 3.72 -9.86 15.65
N LEU A 87 2.53 -9.66 15.08
CA LEU A 87 1.26 -9.73 15.83
C LEU A 87 0.69 -11.15 15.93
N TRP A 88 0.90 -12.01 14.92
CA TRP A 88 0.36 -13.38 14.88
C TRP A 88 1.42 -14.48 14.99
N GLY A 89 2.69 -14.12 15.12
CA GLY A 89 3.81 -15.05 15.24
C GLY A 89 4.34 -15.57 13.90
N PRO A 90 5.59 -16.07 13.87
CA PRO A 90 6.20 -16.62 12.65
C PRO A 90 5.47 -17.87 12.11
N GLU A 91 4.79 -18.62 12.98
CA GLU A 91 3.92 -19.74 12.65
C GLU A 91 2.80 -19.39 11.66
N TRP A 92 2.37 -18.13 11.60
CA TRP A 92 1.43 -17.68 10.57
C TRP A 92 2.00 -17.87 9.16
N LEU A 93 3.31 -17.75 8.95
CA LEU A 93 3.94 -18.00 7.65
C LEU A 93 3.91 -19.49 7.26
N ALA A 94 3.87 -20.39 8.23
CA ALA A 94 3.82 -21.83 8.01
C ALA A 94 2.38 -22.34 7.80
N SER A 95 1.41 -21.71 8.46
CA SER A 95 -0.02 -21.98 8.29
C SER A 95 -0.80 -20.68 8.10
N PRO A 96 -0.72 -20.06 6.90
CA PRO A 96 -1.35 -18.77 6.65
C PRO A 96 -2.86 -18.84 6.86
N GLN A 97 -3.38 -17.91 7.65
CA GLN A 97 -4.81 -17.71 7.83
C GLN A 97 -5.24 -16.41 7.16
N ILE A 98 -6.37 -16.45 6.45
CA ILE A 98 -6.87 -15.29 5.71
C ILE A 98 -7.30 -14.13 6.62
N LEU A 99 -7.86 -14.43 7.80
CA LEU A 99 -8.41 -13.41 8.69
C LEU A 99 -7.33 -12.42 9.20
N PRO A 100 -6.19 -12.86 9.77
CA PRO A 100 -5.08 -11.96 10.13
C PRO A 100 -4.60 -11.07 8.97
N ALA A 101 -4.47 -11.65 7.78
CA ALA A 101 -4.04 -10.92 6.59
C ALA A 101 -5.04 -9.85 6.16
N LEU A 102 -6.35 -10.13 6.24
CA LEU A 102 -7.41 -9.15 5.99
C LEU A 102 -7.46 -8.07 7.06
N ILE A 103 -7.23 -8.40 8.34
CA ILE A 103 -7.15 -7.41 9.43
C ILE A 103 -6.03 -6.41 9.14
N ILE A 104 -4.82 -6.91 8.80
CA ILE A 104 -3.71 -6.06 8.40
C ILE A 104 -4.06 -5.25 7.16
N GLY A 105 -4.50 -5.92 6.09
CA GLY A 105 -4.84 -5.29 4.82
C GLY A 105 -5.84 -4.15 4.98
N ILE A 106 -7.01 -4.40 5.57
CA ILE A 106 -8.01 -3.36 5.82
C ILE A 106 -7.47 -2.31 6.82
N GLY A 107 -6.75 -2.72 7.86
CA GLY A 107 -6.14 -1.83 8.85
C GLY A 107 -5.19 -0.81 8.21
N THR A 108 -4.48 -1.18 7.14
CA THR A 108 -3.61 -0.26 6.42
C THR A 108 -4.35 0.97 5.88
N THR A 109 -5.69 0.94 5.71
CA THR A 109 -6.50 2.07 5.21
C THR A 109 -6.49 3.29 6.14
N VAL A 110 -6.11 3.11 7.40
CA VAL A 110 -5.91 4.22 8.34
C VAL A 110 -4.84 5.18 7.80
N ALA A 111 -3.75 4.66 7.25
CA ALA A 111 -2.65 5.48 6.72
C ALA A 111 -3.09 6.40 5.57
N PRO A 112 -3.72 5.93 4.47
CA PRO A 112 -4.18 6.83 3.44
C PRO A 112 -5.29 7.77 3.93
N PHE A 113 -6.25 7.31 4.76
CA PHE A 113 -7.37 8.16 5.15
C PHE A 113 -7.00 9.32 6.07
N PHE A 114 -6.05 9.12 6.98
CA PHE A 114 -5.73 10.09 8.02
C PHE A 114 -4.36 10.74 7.88
N LEU A 115 -3.45 10.14 7.08
CA LEU A 115 -2.12 10.68 6.85
C LEU A 115 -1.96 11.15 5.40
N MET A 116 -1.98 10.21 4.44
CA MET A 116 -1.55 10.52 3.07
C MET A 116 -2.57 11.39 2.33
N GLN A 117 -3.87 11.08 2.39
CA GLN A 117 -4.89 11.86 1.69
C GLN A 117 -4.99 13.30 2.21
N PRO A 118 -5.03 13.56 3.53
CA PRO A 118 -4.90 14.91 4.06
C PRO A 118 -3.62 15.61 3.59
N ALA A 119 -2.46 14.96 3.74
CA ALA A 119 -1.16 15.54 3.42
C ALA A 119 -1.00 15.87 1.93
N MET A 120 -1.69 15.14 1.04
CA MET A 120 -1.71 15.37 -0.40
C MET A 120 -2.79 16.37 -0.86
N GLY A 121 -3.60 16.89 0.06
CA GLY A 121 -4.63 17.90 -0.21
C GLY A 121 -6.01 17.32 -0.54
N MET A 122 -6.19 16.01 -0.45
CA MET A 122 -7.47 15.32 -0.67
C MET A 122 -8.40 15.39 0.56
N GLY A 123 -7.90 15.84 1.72
CA GLY A 123 -8.63 15.91 2.99
C GLY A 123 -8.75 14.54 3.68
N ILE A 124 -9.31 14.55 4.90
CA ILE A 124 -9.54 13.33 5.70
C ILE A 124 -10.48 12.39 4.93
N ALA A 125 -10.04 11.14 4.75
CA ALA A 125 -10.74 10.13 3.97
C ALA A 125 -11.23 10.68 2.61
N ALA A 126 -10.37 11.41 1.90
CA ALA A 126 -10.63 11.97 0.57
C ALA A 126 -11.85 12.92 0.50
N ALA A 127 -12.23 13.56 1.62
CA ALA A 127 -13.41 14.41 1.72
C ALA A 127 -13.45 15.60 0.72
N ARG A 128 -12.28 16.07 0.24
CA ARG A 128 -12.17 17.17 -0.73
C ARG A 128 -12.06 16.70 -2.18
N THR A 129 -12.20 15.39 -2.44
CA THR A 129 -12.23 14.86 -3.82
C THR A 129 -13.62 15.02 -4.46
N PRO A 130 -13.75 15.03 -5.80
CA PRO A 130 -15.05 15.19 -6.45
C PRO A 130 -16.08 14.10 -6.13
N LYS A 131 -15.63 12.88 -5.77
CA LYS A 131 -16.49 11.74 -5.44
C LYS A 131 -15.94 10.98 -4.21
N PRO A 132 -16.08 11.53 -2.98
CA PRO A 132 -15.41 10.98 -1.78
C PRO A 132 -15.79 9.55 -1.45
N ALA A 133 -17.08 9.18 -1.56
CA ALA A 133 -17.54 7.81 -1.29
C ALA A 133 -16.86 6.79 -2.21
N ILE A 134 -16.70 7.12 -3.50
CA ILE A 134 -16.04 6.26 -4.48
C ILE A 134 -14.54 6.17 -4.19
N ALA A 135 -13.89 7.28 -3.81
CA ALA A 135 -12.48 7.27 -3.42
C ALA A 135 -12.22 6.37 -2.19
N ARG A 136 -13.09 6.46 -1.18
CA ARG A 136 -13.02 5.60 0.03
C ARG A 136 -13.23 4.13 -0.32
N LEU A 137 -14.26 3.80 -1.09
CA LEU A 137 -14.53 2.43 -1.52
C LEU A 137 -13.35 1.85 -2.30
N LYS A 138 -12.78 2.60 -3.24
CA LYS A 138 -11.58 2.17 -3.98
C LYS A 138 -10.39 1.90 -3.07
N SER A 139 -10.13 2.81 -2.12
CA SER A 139 -9.06 2.63 -1.14
C SER A 139 -9.27 1.35 -0.33
N LEU A 140 -10.49 1.14 0.17
CA LEU A 140 -10.85 -0.06 0.93
C LEU A 140 -10.66 -1.33 0.08
N MET A 141 -11.20 -1.36 -1.14
CA MET A 141 -11.03 -2.50 -2.06
C MET A 141 -9.57 -2.81 -2.32
N THR A 142 -8.76 -1.81 -2.67
CA THR A 142 -7.33 -2.00 -2.93
C THR A 142 -6.60 -2.58 -1.71
N HIS A 143 -6.95 -2.14 -0.51
CA HIS A 143 -6.29 -2.57 0.73
C HIS A 143 -6.78 -3.94 1.21
N THR A 144 -8.04 -4.28 0.94
CA THR A 144 -8.55 -5.66 1.04
C THR A 144 -7.81 -6.59 0.08
N ILE A 145 -7.60 -6.17 -1.17
CA ILE A 145 -6.83 -6.96 -2.15
C ILE A 145 -5.38 -7.15 -1.69
N TYR A 146 -4.76 -6.13 -1.08
CA TYR A 146 -3.45 -6.30 -0.46
C TYR A 146 -3.46 -7.34 0.68
N GLY A 147 -4.49 -7.33 1.54
CA GLY A 147 -4.68 -8.38 2.57
C GLY A 147 -4.85 -9.79 1.98
N ILE A 148 -5.64 -9.93 0.92
CA ILE A 148 -5.74 -11.20 0.16
C ILE A 148 -4.37 -11.58 -0.41
N GLY A 149 -3.62 -10.59 -0.91
CA GLY A 149 -2.28 -10.78 -1.43
C GLY A 149 -1.28 -11.28 -0.40
N LEU A 150 -1.34 -10.79 0.84
CA LEU A 150 -0.54 -11.30 1.96
C LEU A 150 -0.82 -12.79 2.19
N TYR A 151 -2.09 -13.18 2.24
CA TYR A 151 -2.49 -14.57 2.40
C TYR A 151 -2.01 -15.45 1.24
N LEU A 152 -2.28 -15.06 -0.01
CA LEU A 152 -1.93 -15.83 -1.20
C LEU A 152 -0.40 -15.96 -1.38
N ALA A 153 0.34 -14.88 -1.12
CA ALA A 153 1.80 -14.90 -1.21
C ALA A 153 2.39 -15.83 -0.14
N ALA A 154 1.95 -15.71 1.11
CA ALA A 154 2.41 -16.61 2.18
C ALA A 154 2.04 -18.07 1.87
N GLN A 155 0.82 -18.32 1.39
CA GLN A 155 0.36 -19.65 1.01
C GLN A 155 1.18 -20.24 -0.13
N LEU A 156 1.59 -19.44 -1.11
CA LEU A 156 2.48 -19.90 -2.18
C LEU A 156 3.86 -20.30 -1.64
N LEU A 157 4.38 -19.51 -0.70
CA LEU A 157 5.68 -19.75 -0.08
C LEU A 157 5.69 -20.98 0.84
N THR A 158 4.55 -21.53 1.25
CA THR A 158 4.51 -22.81 1.98
C THR A 158 4.84 -24.01 1.09
N PHE A 159 4.71 -23.87 -0.23
CA PHE A 159 5.04 -24.93 -1.18
C PHE A 159 6.50 -24.88 -1.66
N LEU A 160 7.24 -23.83 -1.29
CA LEU A 160 8.65 -23.72 -1.60
C LEU A 160 9.49 -24.44 -0.54
N PRO A 161 10.49 -25.25 -0.95
CA PRO A 161 11.36 -26.00 -0.05
C PRO A 161 12.27 -25.09 0.79
#